data_AF-A0A821DRM2-F1
#
_entry.id   AF-A0A821DRM2-F1
#
_cell.length_a   1.000
_cell.length_b   1.000
_cell.length_c   1.000
_cell.angle_alpha   90.00
_cell.angle_beta   90.00
_cell.angle_gamma   90.00
#
_symmetry.space_group_name_H-M   'P 1'
#
loop_
_entity.id
_entity.type
_entity.pdbx_description
1 polymer ?
#
loop_
_entity_poly.entity_id
_entity_poly.type
_entity_poly.pdbx_seq_one_letter_code
_entity_poly.pdbx_strand_id
1 'polypeptide(L)' 'IKTTSPDKFRVKPGCSILHPGASATISVYLLKAYCTPTSDINKEKFLIIWTLIGHDLKQAQLVEFWKTVPNSVLYEHRY' A
#
# COMPACT_ATOMS: atom_id res chain seq x y z
N ILE A 1 -0.84 -1.04 0.09
CA ILE A 1 -0.86 0.40 0.46
C ILE A 1 -2.16 1.01 -0.04
N LYS A 2 -2.88 1.74 0.81
CA LYS A 2 -4.08 2.50 0.43
C LYS A 2 -3.82 3.99 0.65
N THR A 3 -4.59 4.84 -0.01
CA THR A 3 -4.53 6.30 0.14
C THR A 3 -5.95 6.87 0.14
N THR A 4 -6.15 8.00 0.80
CA THR A 4 -7.39 8.78 0.75
C THR A 4 -7.62 9.46 -0.59
N SER A 5 -6.58 9.61 -1.42
CA SER A 5 -6.64 10.26 -2.74
C SER A 5 -5.97 9.41 -3.84
N PRO A 6 -6.56 8.26 -4.21
CA PRO A 6 -5.97 7.36 -5.21
C PRO A 6 -5.79 8.02 -6.58
N ASP A 7 -6.62 9.02 -6.90
CA ASP A 7 -6.53 9.76 -8.17
C ASP A 7 -5.33 10.71 -8.22
N LYS A 8 -4.76 11.09 -7.07
CA LYS A 8 -3.66 12.05 -6.97
C LYS A 8 -2.29 11.39 -6.92
N PHE A 9 -2.22 10.18 -6.40
CA PHE A 9 -0.95 9.51 -6.09
C PHE A 9 -0.78 8.21 -6.84
N ARG A 10 0.41 8.01 -7.38
CA ARG A 10 0.88 6.71 -7.85
C ARG A 10 1.81 6.10 -6.80
N VAL A 11 1.46 4.91 -6.31
CA VAL A 11 2.27 4.18 -5.31
C VAL A 11 2.94 2.98 -5.96
N LYS A 12 4.25 2.80 -5.75
CA LYS A 12 5.03 1.67 -6.29
C LYS A 12 6.03 1.09 -5.27
N PRO A 13 5.97 -0.22 -4.96
CA PRO A 13 4.87 -1.13 -5.27
C PRO A 13 3.61 -0.78 -4.45
N GLY A 14 2.42 -0.93 -5.04
CA GLY A 14 1.15 -0.74 -4.32
C GLY A 14 0.78 -1.93 -3.43
N CYS A 15 1.22 -3.14 -3.81
CA CYS A 15 1.02 -4.40 -3.11
C CYS A 15 2.18 -5.34 -3.47
N SER A 16 2.75 -6.04 -2.49
CA SER A 16 3.84 -7.00 -2.70
C SER A 16 3.98 -7.97 -1.55
N ILE A 17 4.68 -9.07 -1.80
CA ILE A 17 5.20 -9.98 -0.78
C ILE A 17 6.56 -9.46 -0.30
N LEU A 18 6.81 -9.55 1.00
CA LEU A 18 8.10 -9.24 1.62
C LEU A 18 8.58 -10.47 2.39
N HIS A 19 9.79 -10.93 2.08
CA HIS A 19 10.37 -12.10 2.74
C HIS A 19 10.94 -11.76 4.12
N PRO A 20 11.03 -12.74 5.04
CA PRO A 20 11.65 -12.52 6.35
C PRO A 20 13.06 -11.91 6.24
N GLY A 21 13.32 -10.86 7.02
CA GLY A 21 14.59 -10.14 7.03
C GLY A 21 14.81 -9.20 5.83
N ALA A 22 13.94 -9.22 4.82
CA ALA A 22 14.03 -8.31 3.68
C ALA A 22 13.50 -6.91 4.03
N SER A 23 13.98 -5.92 3.28
CA SER A 23 13.45 -4.55 3.29
C SER A 23 12.98 -4.17 1.90
N ALA A 24 11.94 -3.34 1.82
CA ALA A 24 11.42 -2.81 0.57
C ALA A 24 11.23 -1.30 0.66
N THR A 25 11.50 -0.60 -0.44
CA THR A 25 11.22 0.83 -0.58
C THR A 25 9.92 1.02 -1.36
N ILE A 26 9.03 1.86 -0.82
CA ILE A 26 7.79 2.25 -1.48
C ILE A 26 7.92 3.70 -1.92
N SER A 27 7.83 3.92 -3.22
CA SER A 27 7.83 5.25 -3.81
C SER A 27 6.40 5.75 -4.00
N VAL A 28 6.13 6.95 -3.47
CA VAL A 28 4.85 7.65 -3.62
C VAL A 28 5.07 8.86 -4.52
N TYR A 29 4.36 8.93 -5.63
CA TYR A 29 4.49 10.00 -6.62
C TYR A 29 3.19 10.78 -6.70
N LEU A 30 3.25 12.10 -6.52
CA LEU A 30 2.14 13.00 -6.85
C LEU A 30 2.04 13.14 -8.37
N LEU A 31 0.84 12.96 -8.93
CA LEU A 31 0.63 13.15 -10.36
C LEU A 31 0.71 14.63 -10.73
N LYS A 32 1.30 14.93 -11.90
CA LYS A 32 1.56 16.31 -12.35
C LYS A 32 0.33 17.22 -12.33
N ALA A 33 -0.86 16.68 -12.63
CA ALA A 33 -2.11 17.43 -12.62
C ALA A 33 -2.47 18.03 -11.24
N TYR A 34 -1.90 17.49 -10.17
CA TYR A 34 -2.12 17.94 -8.80
C TYR A 34 -0.89 18.63 -8.17
N CYS A 35 0.16 18.87 -8.96
CA CYS A 35 1.32 19.67 -8.55
C CYS A 35 1.02 21.17 -8.73
N THR A 36 0.01 21.69 -8.05
CA THR A 36 -0.34 23.12 -8.06
C THR A 36 0.06 23.79 -6.75
N PRO A 37 0.30 25.11 -6.71
CA PRO A 37 0.60 25.83 -5.46
C PRO A 37 -0.50 25.72 -4.40
N THR A 38 -1.71 25.35 -4.81
CA THR A 38 -2.90 25.22 -3.98
C THR A 38 -3.14 23.80 -3.48
N SER A 39 -2.35 22.81 -3.90
CA SER A 39 -2.56 21.43 -3.45
C SER A 39 -2.06 21.25 -2.01
N ASP A 40 -3.00 20.97 -1.11
CA ASP A 40 -2.69 20.72 0.30
C ASP A 40 -2.35 19.24 0.52
N ILE A 41 -1.08 18.90 0.28
CA ILE A 41 -0.54 17.54 0.39
C ILE A 41 -0.54 17.06 1.86
N ASN A 42 -0.52 17.97 2.84
CA ASN A 42 -0.45 17.62 4.26
C ASN A 42 -1.72 16.95 4.80
N LYS A 43 -2.83 17.05 4.06
CA LYS A 43 -4.09 16.36 4.40
C LYS A 43 -4.16 14.94 3.86
N GLU A 44 -3.24 14.57 2.98
CA GLU A 44 -3.24 13.29 2.30
C GLU A 44 -2.70 12.19 3.22
N LYS A 45 -3.45 11.10 3.35
CA LYS A 45 -3.12 10.01 4.27
C LYS A 45 -2.84 8.71 3.52
N PHE A 46 -1.93 7.92 4.06
CA PHE A 46 -1.60 6.61 3.53
C PHE A 46 -1.79 5.54 4.60
N LEU A 47 -2.21 4.37 4.18
CA LEU A 47 -2.41 3.22 5.05
C LEU A 47 -1.59 2.05 4.53
N ILE A 48 -0.65 1.60 5.35
CA ILE A 48 0.05 0.35 5.17
C ILE A 48 -0.77 -0.73 5.88
N ILE A 49 -1.17 -1.75 5.14
CA ILE A 49 -1.82 -2.95 5.70
C ILE A 49 -0.95 -4.14 5.32
N TRP A 50 -0.67 -5.00 6.28
CA TRP A 50 0.05 -6.24 6.05
C TRP A 50 -0.50 -7.37 6.92
N THR A 51 -0.16 -8.60 6.55
CA THR A 51 -0.48 -9.81 7.30
C THR A 51 0.62 -10.85 7.06
N LEU A 52 0.66 -11.89 7.88
CA LEU A 52 1.62 -12.97 7.71
C LEU A 52 1.12 -13.97 6.66
N ILE A 53 2.01 -14.41 5.78
CA ILE A 53 1.73 -15.43 4.78
C ILE A 53 2.38 -16.73 5.27
N GLY A 54 1.57 -17.74 5.56
CA GLY A 54 2.00 -19.03 6.14
C GLY A 54 2.36 -20.13 5.12
N HIS A 55 2.33 -19.83 3.82
CA HIS A 55 2.60 -20.79 2.74
C HIS A 55 3.27 -20.07 1.56
N ASP A 56 3.78 -20.84 0.59
CA ASP A 56 4.34 -20.23 -0.63
C ASP A 56 3.22 -19.60 -1.47
N LEU A 57 3.24 -18.28 -1.59
CA LEU A 57 2.24 -17.49 -2.30
C LEU A 57 2.94 -16.75 -3.44
N LYS A 58 2.39 -16.85 -4.65
CA LYS A 58 2.89 -16.09 -5.79
C LYS A 58 2.25 -14.72 -5.83
N GLN A 59 3.00 -13.74 -6.36
CA GLN A 59 2.52 -12.36 -6.53
C GLN A 59 1.14 -12.28 -7.24
N ALA A 60 0.90 -13.15 -8.23
CA ALA A 60 -0.36 -13.21 -8.99
C ALA A 60 -1.57 -13.62 -8.12
N GLN A 61 -1.35 -14.32 -7.00
CA GLN A 61 -2.40 -14.82 -6.11
C GLN A 61 -2.77 -13.82 -5.01
N LEU A 62 -2.04 -12.70 -4.87
CA LEU A 62 -2.26 -11.72 -3.80
C LEU A 62 -3.68 -11.18 -3.76
N VAL A 63 -4.30 -10.93 -4.92
CA VAL A 63 -5.67 -10.38 -4.99
C VAL A 63 -6.68 -11.33 -4.37
N GLU A 64 -6.56 -12.63 -4.63
CA GLU A 64 -7.45 -13.65 -4.06
C GLU A 64 -7.15 -13.89 -2.59
N PHE A 65 -5.87 -13.94 -2.22
CA PHE A 65 -5.42 -14.06 -0.83
C PHE A 65 -6.03 -12.95 0.04
N TRP A 66 -5.97 -11.68 -0.38
CA TRP A 66 -6.54 -10.58 0.40
C TRP A 66 -8.06 -10.70 0.64
N LYS A 67 -8.81 -11.46 -0.16
CA LYS A 67 -10.25 -11.68 0.06
C LYS A 67 -10.53 -12.70 1.16
N THR A 68 -9.58 -13.56 1.48
CA THR A 68 -9.74 -14.64 2.47
C THR A 68 -9.17 -14.27 3.85
N VAL A 69 -8.34 -13.23 3.91
CA VAL A 69 -7.70 -12.79 5.16
C VAL A 69 -8.73 -12.13 6.09
N PRO A 70 -8.93 -12.65 7.32
CA PRO A 70 -9.84 -12.03 8.27
C PRO A 70 -9.25 -10.73 8.84
N ASN A 71 -10.10 -9.77 9.17
CA ASN A 71 -9.65 -8.48 9.72
C ASN A 71 -8.87 -8.61 11.05
N SER A 72 -9.09 -9.68 11.81
CA SER A 72 -8.42 -9.93 13.10
C SER A 72 -6.91 -10.20 12.98
N VAL A 73 -6.41 -10.54 11.79
CA VAL A 73 -4.98 -10.81 11.54
C VAL A 73 -4.32 -9.75 10.65
N LEU A 74 -4.99 -8.61 10.47
CA LEU A 74 -4.45 -7.47 9.74
C LEU A 74 -3.71 -6.53 10.69
N TYR A 75 -2.51 -6.17 10.27
CA TYR A 75 -1.74 -5.10 10.89
C TYR A 75 -1.88 -3.85 10.05
N GLU A 76 -2.05 -2.71 10.71
CA GLU A 76 -2.28 -1.42 10.07
C GLU A 76 -1.30 -0.37 10.61
N HIS A 77 -0.82 0.49 9.72
CA HIS A 77 -0.06 1.68 10.09
C HIS A 77 -0.42 2.85 9.18
N ARG A 78 -0.72 4.01 9.79
CA ARG A 78 -1.17 5.23 9.11
C ARG A 78 -0.03 6.25 9.08
N TYR A 79 0.26 6.75 7.88
CA TYR A 79 1.13 7.89 7.62
C TYR A 79 0.28 9.10 7.19
#